data_AF-A0A9N9XG04-F1
#
_entry.id   AF-A0A9N9XG04-F1
#
_cell.length_a   1.000
_cell.length_b   1.000
_cell.length_c   1.000
_cell.angle_alpha   90.00
_cell.angle_beta   90.00
_cell.angle_gamma   90.00
#
_symmetry.space_group_name_H-M   'P 1'
#
loop_
_entity.id
_entity.type
_entity.pdbx_description
1 polymer ?
#
loop_
_entity_poly.entity_id
_entity_poly.type
_entity_poly.pdbx_seq_one_letter_code
_entity_poly.pdbx_strand_id
1 'polypeptide(L)'
;MNKVLLVFVLTIVVSQVLAETSGRVGFNLKCGENAVQGCAPCCPEAEATCSNKVPQKCSGICTRECRIQCRCIQGYLKDTETGKCVKEC
;
A
#
# COMPACT_ATOMS: atom_id res chain seq x y z
N MET A 1 -46.60 -2.10 -21.45
CA MET A 1 -46.17 -1.57 -20.14
C MET A 1 -45.29 -2.54 -19.34
N ASN A 2 -45.61 -3.84 -19.25
CA ASN A 2 -44.86 -4.77 -18.39
C ASN A 2 -43.37 -4.97 -18.76
N LYS A 3 -43.03 -5.00 -20.05
CA LYS A 3 -41.64 -5.19 -20.52
C LYS A 3 -40.73 -4.00 -20.22
N VAL A 4 -41.27 -2.77 -20.30
CA VAL A 4 -40.49 -1.53 -20.06
C VAL A 4 -40.16 -1.40 -18.57
N LEU A 5 -41.12 -1.72 -17.70
CA LEU A 5 -40.92 -1.76 -16.25
C LEU A 5 -39.83 -2.77 -15.87
N LEU A 6 -39.86 -3.95 -16.49
CA LEU A 6 -38.89 -5.03 -16.23
C LEU A 6 -37.46 -4.62 -16.61
N VAL A 7 -37.29 -3.95 -17.75
CA VAL A 7 -35.99 -3.40 -18.17
C VAL A 7 -35.50 -2.33 -17.20
N PHE A 8 -36.37 -1.42 -16.75
CA PHE A 8 -36.02 -0.40 -15.77
C PHE A 8 -35.58 -0.99 -14.42
N VAL A 9 -36.27 -2.04 -13.95
CA VAL A 9 -35.88 -2.71 -12.70
C VAL A 9 -34.52 -3.39 -12.87
N LEU A 10 -34.29 -4.08 -13.99
CA LEU A 10 -33.01 -4.73 -14.26
C LEU A 10 -31.85 -3.74 -14.34
N THR A 11 -32.02 -2.58 -14.97
CA THR A 11 -30.95 -1.58 -15.07
C THR A 11 -30.62 -0.95 -13.72
N ILE A 12 -31.62 -0.72 -12.87
CA ILE A 12 -31.42 -0.21 -11.50
C ILE A 12 -30.65 -1.24 -10.66
N VAL A 13 -31.03 -2.52 -10.71
CA VAL A 13 -30.34 -3.59 -9.97
C VAL A 13 -28.88 -3.71 -10.43
N VAL A 14 -28.61 -3.68 -11.74
CA VAL A 14 -27.23 -3.73 -12.27
C VAL A 14 -26.42 -2.51 -11.83
N SER A 15 -27.02 -1.32 -11.80
CA SER A 15 -26.35 -0.09 -11.36
C SER A 15 -25.98 -0.12 -9.88
N GLN A 16 -26.84 -0.68 -9.02
CA GLN A 16 -26.58 -0.84 -7.59
C GLN A 16 -25.43 -1.82 -7.33
N VAL A 17 -25.39 -2.96 -8.04
CA VAL A 17 -24.31 -3.94 -7.94
C VAL A 17 -22.95 -3.36 -8.37
N LEU A 18 -22.92 -2.54 -9.42
CA LEU A 18 -21.68 -1.89 -9.87
C LEU A 18 -21.17 -0.85 -8.87
N ALA A 19 -22.05 -0.08 -8.22
CA ALA A 19 -21.67 0.93 -7.23
C ALA A 19 -21.02 0.32 -5.97
N GLU A 20 -21.40 -0.90 -5.55
CA GLU A 20 -20.80 -1.57 -4.40
C GLU A 20 -19.35 -2.05 -4.67
N THR A 21 -19.02 -2.33 -5.93
CA THR A 21 -17.68 -2.83 -6.30
C THR A 21 -16.59 -1.76 -6.37
N SER A 22 -16.95 -0.47 -6.52
CA SER A 22 -15.95 0.60 -6.63
C SER A 22 -15.45 1.11 -5.26
N GLY A 23 -16.11 0.74 -4.16
CA GLY A 23 -15.85 1.29 -2.82
C GLY A 23 -14.77 0.57 -2.00
N ARG A 24 -14.21 -0.54 -2.48
CA ARG A 24 -13.25 -1.36 -1.71
C ARG A 24 -12.14 -1.95 -2.57
N VAL A 25 -11.40 -1.10 -3.29
CA VAL A 25 -10.01 -1.46 -3.64
C VAL A 25 -9.17 -1.32 -2.36
N GLY A 26 -9.45 -2.16 -1.37
CA GLY A 26 -8.53 -2.40 -0.27
C GLY A 26 -7.37 -3.18 -0.85
N PHE A 27 -6.29 -2.49 -1.16
CA PHE A 27 -5.04 -3.10 -1.58
C PHE A 27 -4.51 -3.92 -0.40
N ASN A 28 -4.94 -5.19 -0.29
CA ASN A 28 -4.42 -6.13 0.71
C ASN A 28 -3.01 -6.54 0.30
N LEU A 29 -2.05 -5.62 0.46
CA LEU A 29 -0.64 -5.84 0.21
C LEU A 29 -0.10 -6.85 1.23
N LYS A 30 0.12 -8.10 0.83
CA LYS A 30 0.76 -9.08 1.70
C LYS A 30 2.24 -8.74 1.85
N CYS A 31 2.65 -8.41 3.07
CA CYS A 31 4.05 -8.17 3.42
C CYS A 31 4.73 -9.46 3.87
N GLY A 32 6.04 -9.56 3.60
CA GLY A 32 6.86 -10.69 4.02
C GLY A 32 7.13 -10.70 5.53
N GLU A 33 7.93 -11.66 5.97
CA GLU A 33 8.35 -11.75 7.37
C GLU A 33 9.02 -10.46 7.84
N ASN A 34 8.72 -10.05 9.07
CA ASN A 34 9.23 -8.83 9.71
C ASN A 34 8.94 -7.53 8.94
N ALA A 35 7.90 -7.54 8.09
CA ALA A 35 7.43 -6.36 7.37
C ALA A 35 5.93 -6.14 7.62
N VAL A 36 5.53 -4.87 7.69
CA VAL A 36 4.14 -4.43 7.87
C VAL A 36 3.75 -3.44 6.77
N GLN A 37 2.46 -3.36 6.47
CA GLN A 37 1.97 -2.30 5.60
C GLN A 37 2.14 -0.95 6.30
N GLY A 38 2.66 0.03 5.56
CA GLY A 38 2.79 1.41 6.03
C GLY A 38 2.97 2.37 4.87
N CYS A 39 2.97 3.67 5.18
CA CYS A 39 3.28 4.69 4.17
C CYS A 39 4.76 4.61 3.81
N ALA A 40 5.06 4.67 2.51
CA ALA A 40 6.41 4.81 2.00
C ALA A 40 7.10 6.03 2.63
N PRO A 41 8.39 5.91 2.99
CA PRO A 41 9.14 7.08 3.38
C PRO A 41 9.17 8.03 2.19
N CYS A 42 9.01 9.31 2.45
CA CYS A 42 9.30 10.32 1.44
C CYS A 42 10.78 10.28 1.00
N CYS A 43 11.67 10.06 1.95
CA CYS A 43 13.11 10.00 1.75
C CYS A 43 13.60 8.60 2.15
N PRO A 44 13.77 7.67 1.19
CA PRO A 44 14.25 6.32 1.48
C PRO A 44 15.67 6.30 2.05
N GLU A 45 16.51 7.30 1.75
CA GLU A 45 17.84 7.44 2.32
C GLU A 45 17.84 7.73 3.83
N ALA A 46 16.71 8.21 4.36
CA ALA A 46 16.52 8.43 5.79
C ALA A 46 16.12 7.15 6.55
N GLU A 47 15.90 6.04 5.85
CA GLU A 47 15.73 4.73 6.48
C GLU A 47 17.07 4.00 6.52
N ALA A 48 17.39 3.42 7.67
CA ALA A 48 18.55 2.55 7.80
C ALA A 48 18.31 1.24 7.02
N THR A 49 19.32 0.83 6.25
CA THR A 49 19.33 -0.41 5.48
C THR A 49 20.59 -1.21 5.81
N CYS A 50 20.69 -2.44 5.33
CA CYS A 50 21.90 -3.23 5.50
C CYS A 50 23.12 -2.61 4.82
N SER A 51 22.95 -2.03 3.62
CA SER A 51 24.03 -1.32 2.93
C SER A 51 24.30 0.07 3.50
N ASN A 52 23.34 0.67 4.21
CA ASN A 52 23.53 1.96 4.87
C ASN A 52 22.91 1.97 6.27
N LYS A 53 23.73 1.63 7.28
CA LYS A 53 23.31 1.58 8.68
C LYS A 53 23.09 2.96 9.29
N VAL A 54 23.58 4.03 8.66
CA VAL A 54 23.44 5.41 9.14
C VAL A 54 22.42 6.14 8.27
N PRO A 55 21.19 6.37 8.78
CA PRO A 55 20.18 7.07 8.00
C PRO A 55 20.65 8.48 7.67
N GLN A 56 20.48 8.86 6.41
CA GLN A 56 20.90 10.16 5.90
C GLN A 56 19.81 11.20 6.09
N LYS A 57 20.20 12.48 6.06
CA LYS A 57 19.25 13.57 6.18
C LYS A 57 18.42 13.67 4.89
N CYS A 58 17.10 13.57 5.04
CA CYS A 58 16.14 13.84 3.98
C CYS A 58 16.32 15.27 3.45
N SER A 59 16.72 15.40 2.19
CA SER A 59 17.00 16.72 1.58
C SER A 59 15.82 17.26 0.78
N GLY A 60 14.76 16.46 0.59
CA GLY A 60 13.58 16.81 -0.21
C GLY A 60 12.40 17.37 0.61
N ILE A 61 11.46 18.01 -0.10
CA ILE A 61 10.16 18.38 0.44
C ILE A 61 9.22 17.18 0.32
N CYS A 62 8.66 16.74 1.45
CA CYS A 62 7.78 15.59 1.49
C CYS A 62 6.32 15.98 1.29
N THR A 63 5.65 15.30 0.35
CA THR A 63 4.19 15.38 0.24
C THR A 63 3.55 14.62 1.40
N ARG A 64 2.32 14.99 1.77
CA ARG A 64 1.52 14.24 2.76
C ARG A 64 0.83 13.02 2.17
N GLU A 65 1.14 12.67 0.91
CA GLU A 65 0.52 11.55 0.22
C GLU A 65 1.10 10.23 0.77
N CYS A 66 0.22 9.35 1.26
CA CYS A 66 0.62 8.03 1.74
C CYS A 66 0.56 7.02 0.59
N ARG A 67 1.74 6.58 0.12
CA ARG A 67 1.84 5.43 -0.78
C ARG A 67 2.02 4.17 0.06
N ILE A 68 1.02 3.30 0.07
CA ILE A 68 1.09 2.04 0.84
C ILE A 68 2.19 1.15 0.27
N GLN A 69 3.11 0.72 1.13
CA GLN A 69 4.16 -0.25 0.83
C GLN A 69 4.44 -1.14 2.04
N CYS A 70 5.26 -2.17 1.86
CA CYS A 70 5.79 -2.95 2.97
C CYS A 70 7.03 -2.27 3.56
N ARG A 71 7.01 -2.02 4.86
CA ARG A 71 8.12 -1.47 5.64
C ARG A 71 8.58 -2.47 6.68
N CYS A 72 9.87 -2.47 6.96
CA CYS A 72 10.41 -3.28 8.04
C CYS A 72 9.85 -2.82 9.38
N ILE A 73 9.50 -3.76 10.23
CA ILE A 73 9.10 -3.46 11.61
C ILE A 73 10.29 -2.84 12.37
N GLN A 74 9.99 -2.13 13.44
CA GLN A 74 11.02 -1.47 14.25
C GLN A 74 12.10 -2.46 14.70
N GLY A 75 13.37 -2.10 14.53
CA GLY A 75 14.52 -2.93 14.87
C GLY A 75 14.96 -3.90 13.77
N TYR A 76 14.31 -3.89 12.60
CA TYR A 76 14.73 -4.65 11.43
C TYR A 76 15.19 -3.69 10.34
N LEU A 77 16.27 -4.07 9.65
CA LEU A 77 16.85 -3.35 8.53
C LEU A 77 16.41 -4.00 7.23
N LYS A 78 16.19 -3.16 6.21
CA LYS A 78 15.96 -3.67 4.85
C LYS A 78 17.29 -4.11 4.25
N ASP A 79 17.37 -5.39 3.91
CA ASP A 79 18.41 -5.91 3.05
C ASP A 79 18.13 -5.47 1.61
N THR A 80 19.03 -4.68 1.04
CA THR A 80 18.90 -4.14 -0.31
C THR A 80 19.22 -5.16 -1.40
N GLU A 81 19.92 -6.26 -1.09
CA GLU A 81 20.17 -7.35 -2.03
C GLU A 81 18.95 -8.26 -2.14
N THR A 82 18.40 -8.71 -1.01
CA THR A 82 17.27 -9.66 -1.00
C THR A 82 15.89 -9.00 -0.93
N GLY A 83 15.83 -7.72 -0.56
CA GLY A 83 14.58 -6.99 -0.31
C GLY A 83 13.87 -7.38 1.00
N LYS A 84 14.47 -8.24 1.83
CA LYS A 84 13.89 -8.74 3.07
C LYS A 84 14.18 -7.83 4.27
N CYS A 85 13.38 -7.97 5.32
CA CYS A 85 13.62 -7.30 6.60
C CYS A 85 14.33 -8.24 7.55
N VAL A 86 15.57 -7.92 7.91
CA VAL A 86 16.47 -8.74 8.73
C VAL A 86 16.91 -7.96 9.96
N LYS A 87 17.21 -8.68 11.05
CA LYS A 87 17.66 -8.04 12.29
C LYS A 87 19.15 -7.67 12.24
N GLU A 88 19.93 -8.49 11.54
CA GLU A 88 21.37 -8.33 11.42
C GLU A 88 21.82 -8.50 9.97
N CYS A 89 22.73 -7.60 9.64
CA CYS A 89 23.59 -7.45 8.49
C CYS A 89 24.79 -6.64 9.01
#